data_AF-A0A952Q0K0-F1
#
_entry.id   AF-A0A952Q0K0-F1
#
_cell.length_a   1.000
_cell.length_b   1.000
_cell.length_c   1.000
_cell.angle_alpha   90.00
_cell.angle_beta   90.00
_cell.angle_gamma   90.00
#
_symmetry.space_group_name_H-M   'P 1'
#
loop_
_entity.id
_entity.type
_entity.pdbx_description
1 polymer ?
#
loop_
_entity_poly.entity_id
_entity_poly.type
_entity_poly.pdbx_seq_one_letter_code
_entity_poly.pdbx_strand_id
1 'polypeptide(L)'
;MPTNPTSKPIHKRSSMYRRPENPFSGKFTLRDRQILEAIHSHDGILADYQIRALFFTGDSQFRLRMRYLFQHGYVARPSYKRRASLNHLMYWLDTKGAEHVSGLTGTPVTDFVYVKEPRWSQLDHDIAINDVRIAIAKACENDLSNGITLAEWIPQSEFYSHPDKVDYTDIHGTKKSRYVRPDAFFTLQLTEATHHYLLELDMATESNVRFAREKVLPGLAYLKSPVYARRFGHNTGRFLVVTTNERKLRNMKHQTELTAGKEAKFFYFTTASHIRRDEILTKPIWYQGGKDEPMPLIRTNRNMPTSCQ
;
A
#
# COMPACT_ATOMS: atom_id res chain seq x y z
N MET A 1 59.12 32.11 16.73
CA MET A 1 57.87 31.39 17.06
C MET A 1 57.14 31.09 15.77
N PRO A 2 56.90 29.82 15.42
CA PRO A 2 56.20 29.47 14.20
C PRO A 2 54.69 29.71 14.36
N THR A 3 54.12 30.43 13.40
CA THR A 3 52.69 30.75 13.32
C THR A 3 51.89 29.50 12.95
N ASN A 4 50.88 29.19 13.76
CA ASN A 4 49.96 28.08 13.53
C ASN A 4 49.18 28.30 12.21
N PRO A 5 49.01 27.29 11.36
CA PRO A 5 48.20 27.40 10.16
C PRO A 5 46.71 27.51 10.55
N THR A 6 46.06 28.51 9.99
CA THR A 6 44.63 28.78 10.11
C THR A 6 43.80 27.56 9.70
N SER A 7 43.02 27.04 10.64
CA SER A 7 42.06 25.97 10.38
C SER A 7 40.99 26.45 9.40
N LYS A 8 40.80 25.69 8.31
CA LYS A 8 39.68 25.93 7.38
C LYS A 8 38.35 25.84 8.15
N PRO A 9 37.37 26.72 7.87
CA PRO A 9 36.10 26.69 8.57
C PRO A 9 35.38 25.37 8.28
N ILE A 10 34.97 24.70 9.35
CA ILE A 10 34.13 23.50 9.30
C ILE A 10 32.85 23.89 8.54
N HIS A 11 32.62 23.28 7.38
CA HIS A 11 31.39 23.48 6.61
C HIS A 11 30.18 23.29 7.53
N LYS A 12 29.47 24.39 7.81
CA LYS A 12 28.26 24.40 8.63
C LYS A 12 27.29 23.41 7.99
N ARG A 13 27.01 22.30 8.69
CA ARG A 13 26.11 21.25 8.18
C ARG A 13 24.80 21.92 7.77
N SER A 14 24.49 21.88 6.47
CA SER A 14 23.24 22.42 5.94
C SER A 14 22.08 21.83 6.73
N SER A 15 21.17 22.69 7.22
CA SER A 15 20.01 22.25 8.00
C SER A 15 19.27 21.15 7.25
N MET A 16 19.05 20.02 7.92
CA MET A 16 18.26 18.92 7.37
C MET A 16 16.84 19.39 7.01
N TYR A 17 16.28 20.39 7.68
CA TYR A 17 14.88 20.78 7.52
C TYR A 17 14.66 22.05 6.69
N ARG A 18 15.72 22.62 6.10
CA ARG A 18 15.61 23.78 5.20
C ARG A 18 16.36 23.51 3.91
N ARG A 19 15.82 24.02 2.80
CA ARG A 19 16.53 24.04 1.53
C ARG A 19 17.60 25.14 1.62
N PRO A 20 18.89 24.81 1.41
CA PRO A 20 19.92 25.83 1.30
C PRO A 20 19.74 26.59 -0.03
N GLU A 21 20.18 27.84 -0.09
CA GLU A 21 20.26 28.61 -1.35
C GLU A 21 21.16 27.90 -2.37
N ASN A 22 22.25 27.30 -1.88
CA ASN A 22 23.18 26.50 -2.67
C ASN A 22 23.03 25.01 -2.30
N PRO A 23 22.26 24.21 -3.06
CA PRO A 23 22.03 22.80 -2.77
C PRO A 23 23.27 21.94 -2.99
N PHE A 24 23.32 20.79 -2.33
CA PHE A 24 24.41 19.82 -2.47
C PHE A 24 24.63 19.45 -3.95
N SER A 25 25.90 19.47 -4.38
CA SER A 25 26.27 19.12 -5.75
C SER A 25 26.03 17.63 -6.00
N GLY A 26 25.36 17.32 -7.10
CA GLY A 26 25.03 15.96 -7.48
C GLY A 26 24.29 15.92 -8.80
N LYS A 27 24.34 14.79 -9.49
CA LYS A 27 23.59 14.55 -10.72
C LYS A 27 22.32 13.78 -10.40
N PHE A 28 21.23 14.16 -11.05
CA PHE A 28 19.99 13.41 -11.10
C PHE A 28 20.25 12.08 -11.83
N THR A 29 19.73 10.98 -11.30
CA THR A 29 20.03 9.62 -11.77
C THR A 29 18.76 8.86 -12.14
N LEU A 30 18.91 7.70 -12.79
CA LEU A 30 17.79 6.80 -13.05
C LEU A 30 17.08 6.36 -11.76
N ARG A 31 17.84 6.11 -10.68
CA ARG A 31 17.26 5.79 -9.37
C ARG A 31 16.39 6.91 -8.83
N ASP A 32 16.77 8.16 -9.07
CA ASP A 32 16.01 9.33 -8.62
C ASP A 32 14.66 9.38 -9.31
N ARG A 33 14.65 9.19 -10.64
CA ARG A 33 13.41 9.02 -11.40
C ARG A 33 12.53 7.92 -10.81
N GLN A 34 13.08 6.73 -10.60
CA GLN A 34 12.34 5.58 -10.07
C GLN A 34 11.76 5.84 -8.68
N ILE A 35 12.45 6.60 -7.82
CA ILE A 35 11.93 7.02 -6.51
C ILE A 35 10.71 7.93 -6.68
N LEU A 36 10.76 8.90 -7.60
CA LEU A 36 9.64 9.83 -7.82
C LEU A 36 8.40 9.11 -8.39
N GLU A 37 8.61 8.22 -9.36
CA GLU A 37 7.56 7.36 -9.92
C GLU A 37 6.96 6.44 -8.85
N ALA A 38 7.80 5.87 -7.97
CA ALA A 38 7.33 5.05 -6.86
C ALA A 38 6.51 5.85 -5.86
N ILE A 39 6.94 7.05 -5.48
CA ILE A 39 6.15 7.93 -4.59
C ILE A 39 4.79 8.22 -5.21
N HIS A 40 4.73 8.61 -6.48
CA HIS A 40 3.46 8.90 -7.15
C HIS A 40 2.55 7.68 -7.22
N SER A 41 3.08 6.55 -7.69
CA SER A 41 2.30 5.33 -7.85
C SER A 41 1.77 4.76 -6.52
N HIS A 42 2.41 5.05 -5.38
CA HIS A 42 2.01 4.61 -4.03
C HIS A 42 1.15 5.68 -3.32
N ASP A 43 0.12 6.16 -4.01
CA ASP A 43 -0.80 7.22 -3.53
C ASP A 43 -0.10 8.52 -3.11
N GLY A 44 1.01 8.84 -3.77
CA GLY A 44 1.74 10.09 -3.58
C GLY A 44 2.62 10.14 -2.33
N ILE A 45 2.77 9.05 -1.57
CA ILE A 45 3.56 9.05 -0.33
C ILE A 45 4.31 7.73 -0.10
N LEU A 46 5.54 7.82 0.38
CA LEU A 46 6.28 6.68 0.90
C LEU A 46 7.06 7.02 2.17
N ALA A 47 7.13 6.07 3.10
CA ALA A 47 7.98 6.15 4.27
C ALA A 47 9.46 5.91 3.92
N ASP A 48 10.36 6.38 4.79
CA ASP A 48 11.81 6.24 4.63
C ASP A 48 12.26 4.78 4.54
N TYR A 49 11.69 3.91 5.37
CA TYR A 49 11.99 2.48 5.34
C TYR A 49 11.47 1.80 4.07
N GLN A 50 10.35 2.25 3.51
CA GLN A 50 9.79 1.74 2.25
C GLN A 50 10.68 2.10 1.06
N ILE A 51 11.05 3.38 0.94
CA ILE A 51 11.99 3.84 -0.12
C ILE A 51 13.33 3.12 0.00
N ARG A 52 13.85 2.99 1.23
CA ARG A 52 15.10 2.26 1.47
C ARG A 52 14.96 0.81 1.02
N ALA A 53 13.90 0.12 1.42
CA ALA A 53 13.67 -1.28 1.06
C ALA A 53 13.49 -1.50 -0.45
N LEU A 54 13.07 -0.49 -1.21
CA LEU A 54 12.91 -0.57 -2.66
C LEU A 54 14.20 -0.23 -3.43
N PHE A 55 14.99 0.75 -2.98
CA PHE A 55 16.03 1.35 -3.81
C PHE A 55 17.45 1.35 -3.24
N PHE A 56 17.63 0.90 -1.98
CA PHE A 56 18.90 1.05 -1.28
C PHE A 56 19.26 -0.16 -0.43
N THR A 57 20.55 -0.49 -0.44
CA THR A 57 21.15 -1.49 0.46
C THR A 57 21.80 -0.87 1.70
N GLY A 58 22.11 0.44 1.67
CA GLY A 58 22.82 1.13 2.75
C GLY A 58 22.18 2.45 3.18
N ASP A 59 22.13 2.69 4.49
CA ASP A 59 21.51 3.88 5.09
C ASP A 59 22.21 5.19 4.69
N SER A 60 23.54 5.20 4.61
CA SER A 60 24.29 6.39 4.22
C SER A 60 23.99 6.84 2.79
N GLN A 61 23.87 5.88 1.85
CA GLN A 61 23.51 6.17 0.46
C GLN A 61 22.09 6.73 0.36
N PHE A 62 21.15 6.11 1.09
CA PHE A 62 19.77 6.57 1.19
C PHE A 62 19.70 8.02 1.71
N ARG A 63 20.30 8.31 2.86
CA ARG A 63 20.27 9.65 3.48
C ARG A 63 20.89 10.71 2.58
N LEU A 64 22.03 10.39 1.96
CA LEU A 64 22.69 11.30 1.02
C LEU A 64 21.77 11.61 -0.15
N ARG A 65 21.11 10.58 -0.70
CA ARG A 65 20.26 10.77 -1.87
C ARG A 65 18.96 11.48 -1.57
N MET A 66 18.25 11.12 -0.50
CA MET A 66 17.02 11.81 -0.11
C MET A 66 17.28 13.26 0.29
N ARG A 67 18.47 13.57 0.84
CA ARG A 67 18.88 14.96 1.06
C ARG A 67 19.03 15.72 -0.25
N TYR A 68 19.69 15.12 -1.26
CA TYR A 68 19.81 15.73 -2.59
C TYR A 68 18.42 16.01 -3.18
N LEU A 69 17.53 15.02 -3.23
CA LEU A 69 16.18 15.19 -3.80
C LEU A 69 15.37 16.28 -3.08
N PHE A 70 15.47 16.34 -1.75
CA PHE A 70 14.78 17.37 -0.97
C PHE A 70 15.34 18.77 -1.21
N GLN A 71 16.66 18.92 -1.23
CA GLN A 71 17.31 20.22 -1.42
C GLN A 71 17.07 20.79 -2.82
N HIS A 72 16.97 19.91 -3.83
CA HIS A 72 16.71 20.30 -5.21
C HIS A 72 15.22 20.49 -5.54
N GLY A 73 14.30 20.21 -4.61
CA GLY A 73 12.86 20.43 -4.79
C GLY A 73 12.11 19.30 -5.51
N TYR A 74 12.70 18.11 -5.60
CA TYR A 74 12.05 16.94 -6.17
C TYR A 74 11.09 16.26 -5.18
N VAL A 75 11.46 16.23 -3.90
CA VAL A 75 10.61 15.69 -2.84
C VAL A 75 10.42 16.71 -1.73
N ALA A 76 9.27 16.62 -1.09
CA ALA A 76 8.96 17.28 0.17
C ALA A 76 8.98 16.26 1.31
N ARG A 77 9.03 16.77 2.54
CA ARG A 77 9.00 16.00 3.79
C ARG A 77 8.47 16.87 4.92
N PRO A 78 8.05 16.30 6.07
CA PRO A 78 7.49 17.08 7.16
C PRO A 78 8.47 18.11 7.70
N SER A 79 7.92 19.22 8.20
CA SER A 79 8.70 20.21 8.95
C SER A 79 9.27 19.60 10.23
N TYR A 80 10.28 20.25 10.83
CA TYR A 80 10.88 19.78 12.09
C TYR A 80 9.85 19.58 13.20
N LYS A 81 8.93 20.54 13.39
CA LYS A 81 7.87 20.47 14.41
C LYS A 81 6.98 19.25 14.21
N ARG A 82 6.61 18.98 12.95
CA ARG A 82 5.73 17.86 12.62
C ARG A 82 6.47 16.52 12.65
N ARG A 83 7.74 16.48 12.26
CA ARG A 83 8.56 15.25 12.30
C ARG A 83 8.63 14.65 13.71
N ALA A 84 8.62 15.48 14.75
CA ALA A 84 8.73 15.03 16.13
C ALA A 84 7.55 14.14 16.59
N SER A 85 6.38 14.24 15.95
CA SER A 85 5.19 13.47 16.29
C SER A 85 4.98 12.23 15.41
N LEU A 86 5.96 11.87 14.56
CA LEU A 86 5.79 10.82 13.55
C LEU A 86 6.71 9.63 13.84
N ASN A 87 6.19 8.43 13.62
CA ASN A 87 6.94 7.19 13.82
C ASN A 87 8.10 7.08 12.80
N HIS A 88 7.82 7.43 11.55
CA HIS A 88 8.76 7.34 10.44
C HIS A 88 8.96 8.71 9.78
N LEU A 89 10.04 8.89 9.02
CA LEU A 89 10.11 9.99 8.06
C LEU A 89 9.42 9.56 6.77
N MET A 90 8.80 10.49 6.06
CA MET A 90 8.06 10.22 4.83
C MET A 90 8.41 11.26 3.79
N TYR A 91 8.15 10.91 2.54
CA TYR A 91 8.40 11.74 1.39
C TYR A 91 7.22 11.69 0.45
N TRP A 92 6.90 12.84 -0.11
CA TRP A 92 5.94 13.02 -1.19
C TRP A 92 6.57 13.91 -2.27
N LEU A 93 5.95 14.00 -3.44
CA LEU A 93 6.48 14.85 -4.51
C LEU A 93 6.39 16.33 -4.12
N ASP A 94 7.43 17.07 -4.45
CA ASP A 94 7.36 18.53 -4.53
C ASP A 94 7.29 18.97 -5.99
N THR A 95 7.13 20.27 -6.26
CA THR A 95 6.87 20.83 -7.59
C THR A 95 7.75 20.24 -8.70
N LYS A 96 9.08 20.22 -8.54
CA LYS A 96 9.97 19.66 -9.59
C LYS A 96 9.85 18.15 -9.74
N GLY A 97 9.49 17.45 -8.66
CA GLY A 97 9.21 16.02 -8.72
C GLY A 97 7.92 15.74 -9.48
N ALA A 98 6.88 16.52 -9.24
CA ALA A 98 5.62 16.45 -9.96
C ALA A 98 5.80 16.78 -11.45
N GLU A 99 6.52 17.86 -11.79
CA GLU A 99 6.88 18.20 -13.17
C GLU A 99 7.64 17.06 -13.87
N HIS A 100 8.55 16.40 -13.15
CA HIS A 100 9.28 15.27 -13.71
C HIS A 100 8.36 14.10 -14.03
N VAL A 101 7.50 13.70 -13.07
CA VAL A 101 6.61 12.55 -13.25
C VAL A 101 5.53 12.83 -14.30
N SER A 102 4.95 14.04 -14.31
CA SER A 102 3.94 14.42 -15.31
C SER A 102 4.51 14.42 -16.73
N GLY A 103 5.78 14.82 -16.89
CA GLY A 103 6.49 14.77 -18.16
C GLY A 103 6.65 13.35 -18.73
N LEU A 104 6.65 12.31 -17.87
CA LEU A 104 6.71 10.91 -18.31
C LEU A 104 5.38 10.41 -18.88
N THR A 105 4.26 10.95 -18.39
CA THR A 105 2.91 10.59 -18.87
C THR A 105 2.44 11.49 -20.02
N GLY A 106 3.23 12.50 -20.40
CA GLY A 106 2.84 13.51 -21.36
C GLY A 106 1.73 14.45 -20.85
N THR A 107 1.46 14.43 -19.54
CA THR A 107 0.43 15.27 -18.93
C THR A 107 1.04 16.61 -18.51
N PRO A 108 0.47 17.76 -18.91
CA PRO A 108 0.88 19.05 -18.38
C PRO A 108 0.82 19.06 -16.85
N VAL A 109 1.81 19.66 -16.19
CA VAL A 109 1.85 19.69 -14.71
C VAL A 109 0.62 20.38 -14.10
N THR A 110 -0.02 21.28 -14.84
CA THR A 110 -1.27 21.96 -14.43
C THR A 110 -2.45 21.00 -14.29
N ASP A 111 -2.45 19.93 -15.08
CA ASP A 111 -3.51 18.92 -15.12
C ASP A 111 -3.10 17.65 -14.37
N PHE A 112 -1.86 17.59 -13.90
CA PHE A 112 -1.30 16.46 -13.19
C PHE A 112 -1.69 16.46 -11.71
N VAL A 113 -2.42 15.43 -11.31
CA VAL A 113 -2.84 15.25 -9.91
C VAL A 113 -1.73 14.57 -9.11
N TYR A 114 -1.27 15.25 -8.06
CA TYR A 114 -0.32 14.70 -7.09
C TYR A 114 -0.56 15.24 -5.68
N VAL A 115 -0.07 14.51 -4.69
CA VAL A 115 -0.17 14.90 -3.27
C VAL A 115 0.83 16.02 -2.96
N LYS A 116 0.33 17.24 -2.75
CA LYS A 116 1.14 18.39 -2.31
C LYS A 116 1.48 18.34 -0.82
N GLU A 117 0.58 17.78 -0.02
CA GLU A 117 0.77 17.52 1.40
C GLU A 117 -0.13 16.34 1.80
N PRO A 118 0.38 15.37 2.58
CA PRO A 118 -0.42 14.23 2.99
C PRO A 118 -1.48 14.62 4.03
N ARG A 119 -2.57 13.85 4.05
CA ARG A 119 -3.59 13.95 5.10
C ARG A 119 -3.04 13.31 6.37
N TRP A 120 -2.55 14.13 7.29
CA TRP A 120 -1.84 13.66 8.49
C TRP A 120 -2.61 12.67 9.35
N SER A 121 -3.93 12.79 9.43
CA SER A 121 -4.78 11.85 10.17
C SER A 121 -4.90 10.46 9.53
N GLN A 122 -4.61 10.35 8.23
CA GLN A 122 -4.68 9.10 7.45
C GLN A 122 -3.29 8.48 7.22
N LEU A 123 -2.23 9.22 7.56
CA LEU A 123 -0.87 8.90 7.17
C LEU A 123 -0.43 7.47 7.52
N ASP A 124 -0.68 7.03 8.76
CA ASP A 124 -0.26 5.69 9.19
C ASP A 124 -1.03 4.59 8.43
N HIS A 125 -2.27 4.86 8.02
CA HIS A 125 -3.08 3.94 7.22
C HIS A 125 -2.60 3.87 5.77
N ASP A 126 -2.34 5.03 5.14
CA ASP A 126 -1.79 5.09 3.79
C ASP A 126 -0.42 4.37 3.72
N ILE A 127 0.44 4.57 4.73
CA ILE A 127 1.72 3.87 4.85
C ILE A 127 1.51 2.35 4.98
N ALA A 128 0.56 1.91 5.80
CA ALA A 128 0.28 0.49 6.00
C ALA A 128 -0.27 -0.20 4.74
N ILE A 129 -1.09 0.49 3.93
CA ILE A 129 -1.52 -0.02 2.61
C ILE A 129 -0.30 -0.22 1.70
N ASN A 130 0.62 0.75 1.69
CA ASN A 130 1.85 0.65 0.91
C ASN A 130 2.74 -0.52 1.37
N ASP A 131 2.76 -0.85 2.66
CA ASP A 131 3.47 -2.04 3.15
C ASP A 131 2.87 -3.33 2.57
N VAL A 132 1.53 -3.44 2.50
CA VAL A 132 0.86 -4.58 1.88
C VAL A 132 1.23 -4.67 0.40
N ARG A 133 1.15 -3.57 -0.34
CA ARG A 133 1.52 -3.52 -1.76
C ARG A 133 2.95 -3.99 -1.99
N ILE A 134 3.90 -3.42 -1.25
CA ILE A 134 5.32 -3.74 -1.37
C ILE A 134 5.57 -5.21 -1.01
N ALA A 135 4.90 -5.74 0.02
CA ALA A 135 5.02 -7.14 0.40
C ALA A 135 4.51 -8.07 -0.72
N ILE A 136 3.38 -7.75 -1.35
CA ILE A 136 2.82 -8.54 -2.47
C ILE A 136 3.74 -8.49 -3.69
N ALA A 137 4.18 -7.30 -4.08
CA ALA A 137 5.07 -7.13 -5.23
C ALA A 137 6.35 -7.94 -5.06
N LYS A 138 7.00 -7.83 -3.89
CA LYS A 138 8.22 -8.61 -3.57
C LYS A 138 7.97 -10.11 -3.44
N ALA A 139 6.81 -10.53 -2.96
CA ALA A 139 6.44 -11.94 -2.94
C ALA A 139 6.32 -12.50 -4.37
N CYS A 140 5.71 -11.74 -5.29
CA CYS A 140 5.63 -12.12 -6.69
C CYS A 140 7.01 -12.18 -7.35
N GLU A 141 7.91 -11.22 -7.07
CA GLU A 141 9.30 -11.27 -7.56
C GLU A 141 10.03 -12.55 -7.14
N ASN A 142 9.85 -13.00 -5.89
CA ASN A 142 10.45 -14.23 -5.38
C ASN A 142 9.85 -15.51 -5.99
N ASP A 143 8.57 -15.47 -6.36
CA ASP A 143 7.82 -16.61 -6.89
C ASP A 143 7.53 -16.50 -8.39
N LEU A 144 8.30 -15.66 -9.11
CA LEU A 144 8.20 -15.52 -10.56
C LEU A 144 8.41 -16.85 -11.29
N SER A 145 9.27 -17.72 -10.72
CA SER A 145 9.49 -19.09 -11.18
C SER A 145 8.23 -19.98 -11.11
N ASN A 146 7.26 -19.64 -10.27
CA ASN A 146 5.96 -20.32 -10.21
C ASN A 146 4.89 -19.62 -11.08
N GLY A 147 5.27 -18.61 -11.89
CA GLY A 147 4.35 -17.88 -12.75
C GLY A 147 3.40 -16.94 -12.02
N ILE A 148 3.73 -16.52 -10.79
CA ILE A 148 2.91 -15.58 -10.02
C ILE A 148 3.38 -14.15 -10.29
N THR A 149 2.49 -13.28 -10.76
CA THR A 149 2.78 -11.86 -11.00
C THR A 149 1.67 -10.96 -10.44
N LEU A 150 2.06 -9.79 -9.94
CA LEU A 150 1.13 -8.71 -9.61
C LEU A 150 0.80 -7.98 -10.91
N ALA A 151 -0.35 -8.27 -11.50
CA ALA A 151 -0.73 -7.77 -12.82
C ALA A 151 -1.29 -6.34 -12.75
N GLU A 152 -2.04 -6.02 -11.71
CA GLU A 152 -2.66 -4.70 -11.53
C GLU A 152 -2.69 -4.30 -10.05
N TRP A 153 -2.56 -3.00 -9.79
CA TRP A 153 -2.84 -2.40 -8.49
C TRP A 153 -3.62 -1.09 -8.68
N ILE A 154 -4.84 -1.05 -8.16
CA ILE A 154 -5.70 0.13 -8.14
C ILE A 154 -5.74 0.69 -6.71
N PRO A 155 -5.27 1.94 -6.49
CA PRO A 155 -5.21 2.55 -5.18
C PRO A 155 -6.57 2.99 -4.64
N GLN A 156 -6.63 3.35 -3.34
CA GLN A 156 -7.84 3.89 -2.70
C GLN A 156 -8.34 5.15 -3.40
N SER A 157 -7.42 6.03 -3.81
CA SER A 157 -7.72 7.32 -4.44
C SER A 157 -8.63 7.17 -5.67
N GLU A 158 -8.45 6.11 -6.44
CA GLU A 158 -9.25 5.78 -7.62
C GLU A 158 -10.72 5.45 -7.27
N PHE A 159 -10.95 4.81 -6.12
CA PHE A 159 -12.31 4.53 -5.61
C PHE A 159 -12.99 5.76 -4.98
N TYR A 160 -12.21 6.77 -4.57
CA TYR A 160 -12.76 8.05 -4.12
C TYR A 160 -13.13 8.95 -5.30
N SER A 161 -12.29 8.99 -6.34
CA SER A 161 -12.54 9.77 -7.55
C SER A 161 -13.69 9.19 -8.37
N HIS A 162 -13.76 7.86 -8.48
CA HIS A 162 -14.77 7.16 -9.26
C HIS A 162 -15.47 6.11 -8.39
N PRO A 163 -16.36 6.52 -7.46
CA PRO A 163 -16.96 5.61 -6.51
C PRO A 163 -18.07 4.75 -7.14
N ASP A 164 -18.08 3.45 -6.81
CA ASP A 164 -19.15 2.55 -7.21
C ASP A 164 -20.26 2.51 -6.17
N LYS A 165 -21.52 2.60 -6.62
CA LYS A 165 -22.69 2.47 -5.75
C LYS A 165 -23.33 1.11 -5.92
N VAL A 166 -23.67 0.46 -4.81
CA VAL A 166 -24.36 -0.83 -4.79
C VAL A 166 -25.59 -0.78 -3.90
N ASP A 167 -26.65 -1.46 -4.34
CA ASP A 167 -27.84 -1.73 -3.53
C ASP A 167 -27.71 -3.10 -2.86
N TYR A 168 -28.12 -3.19 -1.60
CA TYR A 168 -28.02 -4.40 -0.80
C TYR A 168 -29.16 -4.47 0.23
N THR A 169 -29.41 -5.66 0.75
CA THR A 169 -30.37 -5.88 1.83
C THR A 169 -29.60 -6.10 3.13
N ASP A 170 -29.97 -5.39 4.19
CA ASP A 170 -29.34 -5.59 5.51
C ASP A 170 -29.89 -6.82 6.25
N ILE A 171 -29.35 -7.10 7.43
CA ILE A 171 -29.74 -8.25 8.27
C ILE A 171 -31.22 -8.22 8.71
N HIS A 172 -31.90 -7.07 8.61
CA HIS A 172 -33.31 -6.90 8.95
C HIS A 172 -34.22 -6.93 7.71
N GLY A 173 -33.70 -7.25 6.52
CA GLY A 173 -34.46 -7.27 5.29
C GLY A 173 -34.67 -5.88 4.66
N THR A 174 -34.03 -4.83 5.19
CA THR A 174 -34.20 -3.46 4.69
C THR A 174 -33.28 -3.21 3.50
N LYS A 175 -33.85 -2.71 2.39
CA LYS A 175 -33.07 -2.29 1.22
C LYS A 175 -32.28 -1.02 1.54
N LYS A 176 -30.98 -1.04 1.23
CA LYS A 176 -30.03 0.06 1.43
C LYS A 176 -29.15 0.22 0.20
N SER A 177 -28.50 1.37 0.10
CA SER A 177 -27.49 1.62 -0.93
C SER A 177 -26.23 2.21 -0.28
N ARG A 178 -25.06 1.91 -0.85
CA ARG A 178 -23.79 2.42 -0.33
C ARG A 178 -22.75 2.54 -1.45
N TYR A 179 -21.85 3.51 -1.30
CA TYR A 179 -20.62 3.54 -2.08
C TYR A 179 -19.61 2.53 -1.54
N VAL A 180 -19.08 1.67 -2.41
CA VAL A 180 -18.03 0.72 -2.08
C VAL A 180 -16.68 1.34 -2.40
N ARG A 181 -15.84 1.42 -1.38
CA ARG A 181 -14.51 2.02 -1.43
C ARG A 181 -13.55 1.11 -0.67
N PRO A 182 -12.97 0.10 -1.34
CA PRO A 182 -11.88 -0.66 -0.74
C PRO A 182 -10.65 0.23 -0.60
N ASP A 183 -9.72 -0.17 0.27
CA ASP A 183 -8.44 0.51 0.46
C ASP A 183 -7.48 0.28 -0.71
N ALA A 184 -7.64 -0.84 -1.41
CA ALA A 184 -7.03 -1.07 -2.71
C ALA A 184 -7.77 -2.18 -3.44
N PHE A 185 -7.49 -2.32 -4.73
CA PHE A 185 -7.78 -3.52 -5.49
C PHE A 185 -6.52 -3.98 -6.19
N PHE A 186 -6.33 -5.28 -6.33
CA PHE A 186 -5.23 -5.81 -7.11
C PHE A 186 -5.56 -7.16 -7.72
N THR A 187 -4.80 -7.50 -8.76
CA THR A 187 -4.90 -8.80 -9.43
C THR A 187 -3.59 -9.56 -9.36
N LEU A 188 -3.69 -10.84 -9.06
CA LEU A 188 -2.58 -11.78 -9.19
C LEU A 188 -2.83 -12.64 -10.41
N GLN A 189 -1.91 -12.60 -11.37
CA GLN A 189 -1.91 -13.50 -12.51
C GLN A 189 -1.05 -14.72 -12.15
N LEU A 190 -1.67 -15.89 -12.23
CA LEU A 190 -1.04 -17.21 -12.18
C LEU A 190 -1.06 -17.80 -13.60
N THR A 191 -0.32 -18.88 -13.83
CA THR A 191 -0.24 -19.56 -15.13
C THR A 191 -1.60 -19.87 -15.75
N GLU A 192 -2.59 -20.25 -14.95
CA GLU A 192 -3.91 -20.71 -15.43
C GLU A 192 -5.09 -19.87 -14.93
N ALA A 193 -4.84 -18.87 -14.06
CA ALA A 193 -5.92 -18.14 -13.40
C ALA A 193 -5.54 -16.72 -13.01
N THR A 194 -6.51 -15.82 -13.07
CA THR A 194 -6.41 -14.47 -12.53
C THR A 194 -7.23 -14.38 -11.25
N HIS A 195 -6.60 -13.98 -10.16
CA HIS A 195 -7.23 -13.82 -8.87
C HIS A 195 -7.41 -12.33 -8.56
N HIS A 196 -8.62 -11.93 -8.18
CA HIS A 196 -8.96 -10.54 -7.92
C HIS A 196 -9.21 -10.32 -6.42
N TYR A 197 -8.61 -9.27 -5.87
CA TYR A 197 -8.64 -8.98 -4.45
C TYR A 197 -9.02 -7.53 -4.19
N LEU A 198 -9.96 -7.32 -3.26
CA LEU A 198 -10.22 -6.03 -2.64
C LEU A 198 -9.55 -6.03 -1.27
N LEU A 199 -8.76 -5.01 -0.96
CA LEU A 199 -8.09 -4.85 0.31
C LEU A 199 -8.91 -3.96 1.25
N GLU A 200 -9.00 -4.35 2.51
CA GLU A 200 -9.49 -3.54 3.62
C GLU A 200 -8.45 -3.62 4.75
N LEU A 201 -7.93 -2.48 5.18
CA LEU A 201 -6.94 -2.39 6.25
C LEU A 201 -7.55 -1.66 7.44
N ASP A 202 -7.77 -2.38 8.54
CA ASP A 202 -8.31 -1.82 9.77
C ASP A 202 -7.20 -1.58 10.80
N MET A 203 -6.94 -0.31 11.11
CA MET A 203 -6.01 0.11 12.16
C MET A 203 -6.68 0.19 13.55
N ALA A 204 -7.66 -0.67 13.81
CA ALA A 204 -8.50 -0.66 15.00
C ALA A 204 -9.30 0.65 15.23
N THR A 205 -9.61 1.35 14.14
CA THR A 205 -10.41 2.59 14.18
C THR A 205 -11.91 2.33 14.03
N GLU A 206 -12.30 1.17 13.51
CA GLU A 206 -13.70 0.78 13.31
C GLU A 206 -14.17 -0.29 14.31
N SER A 207 -15.43 -0.23 14.76
CA SER A 207 -16.03 -1.31 15.55
C SER A 207 -16.38 -2.52 14.68
N ASN A 208 -16.29 -3.73 15.22
CA ASN A 208 -16.51 -4.96 14.43
C ASN A 208 -17.94 -5.02 13.85
N VAL A 209 -18.92 -4.57 14.61
CA VAL A 209 -20.32 -4.49 14.17
C VAL A 209 -20.46 -3.52 13.01
N ARG A 210 -19.78 -2.37 13.07
CA ARG A 210 -19.79 -1.38 12.01
C ARG A 210 -19.14 -1.95 10.75
N PHE A 211 -17.96 -2.57 10.86
CA PHE A 211 -17.30 -3.24 9.75
C PHE A 211 -18.24 -4.23 9.04
N ALA A 212 -18.89 -5.11 9.79
CA ALA A 212 -19.78 -6.10 9.17
C ALA A 212 -21.00 -5.47 8.47
N ARG A 213 -21.61 -4.46 9.10
CA ARG A 213 -22.76 -3.76 8.50
C ARG A 213 -22.37 -2.93 7.28
N GLU A 214 -21.20 -2.31 7.31
CA GLU A 214 -20.78 -1.26 6.38
C GLU A 214 -19.84 -1.73 5.28
N LYS A 215 -19.19 -2.88 5.46
CA LYS A 215 -18.23 -3.46 4.51
C LYS A 215 -18.64 -4.85 4.04
N VAL A 216 -19.08 -5.74 4.94
CA VAL A 216 -19.36 -7.15 4.57
C VAL A 216 -20.57 -7.27 3.63
N LEU A 217 -21.76 -6.84 4.04
CA LEU A 217 -22.96 -6.94 3.21
C LEU A 217 -22.89 -6.16 1.89
N PRO A 218 -22.53 -4.86 1.88
CA PRO A 218 -22.36 -4.14 0.63
C PRO A 218 -21.21 -4.70 -0.21
N GLY A 219 -20.13 -5.20 0.39
CA GLY A 219 -19.03 -5.85 -0.32
C GLY A 219 -19.47 -7.13 -1.03
N LEU A 220 -20.27 -7.98 -0.37
CA LEU A 220 -20.86 -9.17 -0.99
C LEU A 220 -21.81 -8.82 -2.15
N ALA A 221 -22.67 -7.82 -1.95
CA ALA A 221 -23.55 -7.33 -3.01
C ALA A 221 -22.72 -6.80 -4.18
N TYR A 222 -21.63 -6.09 -3.91
CA TYR A 222 -20.76 -5.52 -4.93
C TYR A 222 -20.07 -6.59 -5.76
N LEU A 223 -19.46 -7.60 -5.14
CA LEU A 223 -18.82 -8.72 -5.84
C LEU A 223 -19.75 -9.44 -6.85
N LYS A 224 -21.06 -9.43 -6.59
CA LYS A 224 -22.09 -10.06 -7.44
C LYS A 224 -22.77 -9.09 -8.39
N SER A 225 -22.46 -7.80 -8.28
CA SER A 225 -23.17 -6.75 -8.99
C SER A 225 -22.66 -6.60 -10.43
N PRO A 226 -23.52 -6.15 -11.37
CA PRO A 226 -23.08 -5.70 -12.69
C PRO A 226 -22.10 -4.51 -12.64
N VAL A 227 -22.09 -3.75 -11.54
CA VAL A 227 -21.19 -2.60 -11.36
C VAL A 227 -19.74 -3.10 -11.24
N TYR A 228 -19.50 -4.12 -10.42
CA TYR A 228 -18.20 -4.77 -10.28
C TYR A 228 -17.76 -5.38 -11.63
N ALA A 229 -18.67 -6.10 -12.31
CA ALA A 229 -18.41 -6.66 -13.63
C ALA A 229 -17.96 -5.62 -14.65
N ARG A 230 -18.62 -4.45 -14.68
CA ARG A 230 -18.28 -3.37 -15.60
C ARG A 230 -16.93 -2.75 -15.28
N ARG A 231 -16.59 -2.61 -13.99
CA ARG A 231 -15.32 -2.00 -13.59
C ARG A 231 -14.13 -2.91 -13.87
N PHE A 232 -14.25 -4.19 -13.53
CA PHE A 232 -13.10 -5.12 -13.53
C PHE A 232 -13.16 -6.17 -14.63
N GLY A 233 -14.22 -6.19 -15.46
CA GLY A 233 -14.40 -7.18 -16.52
C GLY A 233 -14.82 -8.58 -16.04
N HIS A 234 -14.94 -8.79 -14.72
CA HIS A 234 -15.18 -10.09 -14.10
C HIS A 234 -16.10 -9.97 -12.88
N ASN A 235 -16.71 -11.07 -12.42
CA ASN A 235 -17.57 -11.13 -11.22
C ASN A 235 -17.04 -12.10 -10.16
N THR A 236 -15.72 -12.27 -10.10
CA THR A 236 -15.05 -13.15 -9.16
C THR A 236 -14.01 -12.36 -8.40
N GLY A 237 -14.23 -12.14 -7.11
CA GLY A 237 -13.30 -11.44 -6.23
C GLY A 237 -13.38 -11.93 -4.79
N ARG A 238 -12.37 -11.56 -4.01
CA ARG A 238 -12.28 -11.85 -2.58
C ARG A 238 -11.86 -10.58 -1.83
N PHE A 239 -12.30 -10.45 -0.60
CA PHE A 239 -11.82 -9.42 0.31
C PHE A 239 -10.65 -9.95 1.14
N LEU A 240 -9.56 -9.20 1.16
CA LEU A 240 -8.46 -9.38 2.09
C LEU A 240 -8.58 -8.32 3.17
N VAL A 241 -8.69 -8.77 4.41
CA VAL A 241 -8.85 -7.91 5.58
C VAL A 241 -7.60 -8.04 6.43
N VAL A 242 -6.83 -6.96 6.52
CA VAL A 242 -5.64 -6.88 7.37
C VAL A 242 -5.98 -6.05 8.60
N THR A 243 -5.72 -6.59 9.78
CA THR A 243 -5.98 -5.87 11.04
C THR A 243 -4.79 -5.90 12.00
N THR A 244 -4.92 -5.26 13.16
CA THR A 244 -3.79 -4.98 14.05
C THR A 244 -3.30 -6.18 14.86
N ASN A 245 -4.19 -7.04 15.33
CA ASN A 245 -3.83 -8.16 16.21
C ASN A 245 -4.83 -9.32 16.13
N GLU A 246 -4.42 -10.47 16.67
CA GLU A 246 -5.16 -11.72 16.62
C GLU A 246 -6.54 -11.66 17.28
N ARG A 247 -6.69 -10.92 18.37
CA ARG A 247 -8.01 -10.75 19.02
C ARG A 247 -8.95 -9.98 18.10
N LYS A 248 -8.48 -8.91 17.47
CA LYS A 248 -9.26 -8.11 16.52
C LYS A 248 -9.62 -8.93 15.29
N LEU A 249 -8.67 -9.69 14.75
CA LEU A 249 -8.87 -10.62 13.63
C LEU A 249 -10.01 -11.60 13.92
N ARG A 250 -9.92 -12.32 15.05
CA ARG A 250 -10.95 -13.31 15.43
C ARG A 250 -12.33 -12.68 15.55
N ASN A 251 -12.41 -11.50 16.15
CA ASN A 251 -13.69 -10.81 16.30
C ASN A 251 -14.27 -10.32 14.96
N MET A 252 -13.44 -9.79 14.06
CA MET A 252 -13.88 -9.35 12.73
C MET A 252 -14.33 -10.54 11.87
N LYS A 253 -13.56 -11.64 11.89
CA LYS A 253 -13.92 -12.88 11.22
C LYS A 253 -15.25 -13.42 11.75
N HIS A 254 -15.40 -13.55 13.07
CA HIS A 254 -16.62 -14.04 13.69
C HIS A 254 -17.84 -13.17 13.33
N GLN A 255 -17.71 -11.85 13.41
CA GLN A 255 -18.82 -10.96 13.02
C GLN A 255 -19.15 -11.07 11.52
N THR A 256 -18.14 -11.27 10.68
CA THR A 256 -18.34 -11.51 9.25
C THR A 256 -19.11 -12.81 9.02
N GLU A 257 -18.76 -13.88 9.73
CA GLU A 257 -19.44 -15.19 9.65
C GLU A 257 -20.89 -15.11 10.10
N LEU A 258 -21.17 -14.43 11.22
CA LEU A 258 -22.54 -14.19 11.67
C LEU A 258 -23.37 -13.41 10.65
N THR A 259 -22.73 -12.46 9.95
CA THR A 259 -23.43 -11.55 9.03
C THR A 259 -23.61 -12.15 7.63
N ALA A 260 -22.60 -12.86 7.13
CA ALA A 260 -22.56 -13.38 5.76
C ALA A 260 -22.93 -14.87 5.65
N GLY A 261 -22.95 -15.61 6.77
CA GLY A 261 -23.15 -17.06 6.78
C GLY A 261 -22.18 -17.78 5.84
N LYS A 262 -22.71 -18.61 4.93
CA LYS A 262 -21.91 -19.36 3.94
C LYS A 262 -21.10 -18.46 2.99
N GLU A 263 -21.46 -17.18 2.87
CA GLU A 263 -20.78 -16.23 2.00
C GLU A 263 -19.53 -15.62 2.66
N ALA A 264 -19.31 -15.87 3.95
CA ALA A 264 -18.09 -15.46 4.64
C ALA A 264 -16.81 -16.01 3.97
N LYS A 265 -16.92 -17.08 3.18
CA LYS A 265 -15.84 -17.66 2.38
C LYS A 265 -15.16 -16.68 1.40
N PHE A 266 -15.79 -15.55 1.08
CA PHE A 266 -15.20 -14.51 0.23
C PHE A 266 -14.25 -13.57 1.00
N PHE A 267 -14.19 -13.66 2.32
CA PHE A 267 -13.35 -12.82 3.17
C PHE A 267 -12.21 -13.63 3.77
N TYR A 268 -11.00 -13.07 3.70
CA TYR A 268 -9.78 -13.65 4.23
C TYR A 268 -9.16 -12.66 5.20
N PHE A 269 -8.80 -13.12 6.40
CA PHE A 269 -8.32 -12.26 7.47
C PHE A 269 -6.88 -12.59 7.84
N THR A 270 -6.06 -11.58 8.07
CA THR A 270 -4.72 -11.71 8.64
C THR A 270 -4.36 -10.49 9.49
N THR A 271 -3.19 -10.50 10.11
CA THR A 271 -2.69 -9.38 10.91
C THR A 271 -1.53 -8.67 10.22
N ALA A 272 -1.35 -7.38 10.53
CA ALA A 272 -0.25 -6.57 10.01
C ALA A 272 1.13 -7.20 10.30
N SER A 273 1.26 -7.95 11.40
CA SER A 273 2.49 -8.67 11.74
C SER A 273 2.84 -9.82 10.78
N HIS A 274 1.92 -10.26 9.93
CA HIS A 274 2.15 -11.29 8.90
C HIS A 274 2.36 -10.71 7.50
N ILE A 275 2.34 -9.38 7.36
CA ILE A 275 2.57 -8.70 6.08
C ILE A 275 4.07 -8.68 5.79
N ARG A 276 4.58 -9.81 5.32
CA ARG A 276 5.98 -10.03 4.93
C ARG A 276 6.05 -10.70 3.56
N ARG A 277 7.09 -10.36 2.78
CA ARG A 277 7.28 -10.86 1.40
C ARG A 277 7.36 -12.39 1.28
N ASP A 278 7.79 -13.08 2.33
CA ASP A 278 7.97 -14.53 2.39
C ASP A 278 6.76 -15.26 2.98
N GLU A 279 5.75 -14.52 3.42
CA GLU A 279 4.54 -15.07 4.05
C GLU A 279 3.27 -14.78 3.27
N ILE A 280 3.14 -13.56 2.73
CA ILE A 280 1.85 -12.98 2.34
C ILE A 280 1.06 -13.80 1.30
N LEU A 281 1.75 -14.51 0.40
CA LEU A 281 1.09 -15.31 -0.64
C LEU A 281 0.99 -16.79 -0.31
N THR A 282 2.07 -17.38 0.21
CA THR A 282 2.25 -18.85 0.19
C THR A 282 2.27 -19.50 1.57
N LYS A 283 2.35 -18.74 2.67
CA LYS A 283 2.27 -19.29 4.02
C LYS A 283 0.83 -19.33 4.53
N PRO A 284 0.46 -20.29 5.39
CA PRO A 284 -0.87 -20.40 5.96
C PRO A 284 -1.09 -19.33 7.03
N ILE A 285 -1.36 -18.10 6.61
CA ILE A 285 -1.60 -16.94 7.50
C ILE A 285 -2.96 -16.28 7.28
N TRP A 286 -3.73 -16.76 6.30
CA TRP A 286 -5.04 -16.21 5.98
C TRP A 286 -6.15 -17.08 6.53
N TYR A 287 -6.93 -16.53 7.44
CA TYR A 287 -8.14 -17.16 7.96
C TYR A 287 -9.31 -16.86 7.04
N GLN A 288 -9.76 -17.84 6.27
CA GLN A 288 -10.96 -17.72 5.44
C GLN A 288 -12.22 -17.77 6.33
N GLY A 289 -13.21 -16.91 6.07
CA GLY A 289 -14.50 -17.01 6.75
C GLY A 289 -15.15 -18.38 6.54
N GLY A 290 -15.62 -18.99 7.63
CA GLY A 290 -16.15 -20.35 7.69
C GLY A 290 -15.11 -21.46 7.87
N LYS A 291 -13.82 -21.12 8.04
CA LYS A 291 -12.74 -22.08 8.35
C LYS A 291 -11.99 -21.67 9.62
N ASP A 292 -11.55 -22.66 10.39
CA ASP A 292 -10.81 -22.42 11.64
C ASP A 292 -9.30 -22.36 11.45
N GLU A 293 -8.78 -23.12 10.48
CA GLU A 293 -7.36 -23.16 10.19
C GLU A 293 -6.96 -22.09 9.16
N PRO A 294 -5.79 -21.45 9.35
CA PRO A 294 -5.28 -20.52 8.37
C PRO A 294 -4.79 -21.26 7.12
N MET A 295 -4.88 -20.62 5.97
CA MET A 295 -4.52 -21.19 4.68
C MET A 295 -3.66 -20.22 3.88
N PRO A 296 -2.85 -20.71 2.92
CA PRO A 296 -2.15 -19.83 2.02
C PRO A 296 -3.14 -19.12 1.10
N LEU A 297 -2.80 -17.90 0.68
CA LEU A 297 -3.60 -17.15 -0.28
C LEU A 297 -3.56 -17.83 -1.64
N ILE A 298 -2.37 -18.27 -2.03
CA ILE A 298 -2.07 -18.99 -3.26
C ILE A 298 -1.41 -20.32 -2.89
N ARG A 299 -1.96 -21.42 -3.41
CA ARG A 299 -1.34 -22.74 -3.29
C ARG A 299 -0.34 -22.89 -4.43
N THR A 300 0.94 -23.03 -4.10
CA THR A 300 1.97 -23.40 -5.07
C THR A 300 2.14 -24.91 -5.07
N ASN A 301 2.47 -25.49 -6.23
CA ASN A 301 2.70 -26.93 -6.38
C ASN A 301 3.95 -27.47 -5.65
N ARG A 302 4.61 -26.65 -4.80
CA ARG A 302 5.84 -27.01 -4.09
C ARG A 302 5.68 -28.12 -3.04
N ASN A 303 4.45 -28.57 -2.76
CA ASN A 303 4.13 -29.57 -1.72
C ASN A 303 3.34 -30.79 -2.22
N MET A 304 3.51 -31.24 -3.46
CA MET A 304 3.24 -32.66 -3.74
C MET A 304 4.46 -33.45 -3.29
N PRO A 305 4.39 -34.29 -2.24
CA PRO A 305 5.42 -35.30 -2.05
C PRO A 305 5.46 -36.12 -3.34
N THR A 306 6.65 -36.29 -3.91
CA THR A 306 6.92 -37.33 -4.90
C THR A 306 6.53 -38.66 -4.27
N SER A 307 5.27 -39.06 -4.48
CA SER A 307 4.82 -40.42 -4.24
C SER A 307 5.65 -41.32 -5.15
N CYS A 308 6.33 -42.27 -4.52
CA CYS A 308 7.20 -43.28 -5.12
C CYS A 308 6.66 -43.82 -6.44
N GLN A 309 7.56 -43.92 -7.43
CA GLN A 309 7.52 -45.02 -8.39
C GLN A 309 8.03 -46.29 -7.74
#